data_AF-A0AAW5ELF0-F1
#
_entry.id   AF-A0AAW5ELF0-F1
#
_cell.length_a   1.000
_cell.length_b   1.000
_cell.length_c   1.000
_cell.angle_alpha   90.00
_cell.angle_beta   90.00
_cell.angle_gamma   90.00
#
_symmetry.space_group_name_H-M   'P 1'
#
loop_
_entity.id
_entity.type
_entity.pdbx_description
1 polymer ?
#
loop_
_entity_poly.entity_id
_entity_poly.type
_entity_poly.pdbx_seq_one_letter_code
_entity_poly.pdbx_strand_id
1 'polypeptide(L)'
;GVVKTHSLNVDAFSSPDFGDLGYIVDGKVFFYNNISKAHTKNSPFDVSKLTSLPKVDILYTYSNDGSAIAAKALFDNGTKGIVVAGSGAGSIHEDQKNTLKELIKQGLDVVVSSRVAAGRVAV
;
A
#
# COMPACT_ATOMS: atom_id res chain seq x y z
N GLY A 1 4.71 6.63 -7.28
CA GLY A 1 5.45 7.65 -6.52
C GLY A 1 6.74 7.04 -6.03
N VAL A 2 7.42 7.70 -5.08
CA VAL A 2 8.72 7.25 -4.57
C VAL A 2 8.61 6.00 -3.70
N VAL A 3 9.51 5.04 -3.89
CA VAL A 3 9.63 3.79 -3.13
C VAL A 3 11.12 3.52 -2.87
N LYS A 4 11.45 2.98 -1.69
CA LYS A 4 12.80 2.45 -1.43
C LYS A 4 12.97 1.12 -2.17
N THR A 5 13.86 1.06 -3.14
CA THR A 5 14.08 -0.08 -4.04
C THR A 5 15.37 -0.83 -3.80
N HIS A 6 16.29 -0.25 -3.02
CA HIS A 6 17.55 -0.90 -2.66
C HIS A 6 17.81 -0.83 -1.16
N SER A 7 18.32 -1.91 -0.57
CA SER A 7 18.59 -2.00 0.86
C SER A 7 19.87 -1.30 1.31
N LEU A 8 20.93 -1.33 0.47
CA LEU A 8 22.27 -0.79 0.78
C LEU A 8 22.77 0.40 -0.07
N ASN A 9 22.53 0.40 -1.38
CA ASN A 9 23.03 1.44 -2.30
C ASN A 9 22.50 2.82 -1.89
N VAL A 10 23.33 3.85 -2.06
CA VAL A 10 22.93 5.25 -1.84
C VAL A 10 21.85 5.69 -2.84
N ASP A 11 21.87 5.14 -4.06
CA ASP A 11 20.79 5.27 -5.04
C ASP A 11 19.66 4.28 -4.72
N ALA A 12 18.99 4.50 -3.58
CA ALA A 12 18.04 3.57 -2.98
C ALA A 12 16.56 3.89 -3.27
N PHE A 13 16.26 5.00 -3.92
CA PHE A 13 14.90 5.48 -4.11
C PHE A 13 14.59 5.69 -5.58
N SER A 14 13.45 5.19 -6.02
CA SER A 14 12.97 5.44 -7.37
C SER A 14 11.45 5.56 -7.39
N SER A 15 10.89 5.95 -8.53
CA SER A 15 9.44 5.93 -8.76
C SER A 15 9.09 4.91 -9.84
N PRO A 16 8.94 3.61 -9.52
CA PRO A 16 8.88 2.53 -10.51
C PRO A 16 7.81 2.70 -11.59
N ASP A 17 6.66 3.30 -11.25
CA ASP A 17 5.54 3.48 -12.19
C ASP A 17 5.46 4.88 -12.83
N PHE A 18 6.11 5.90 -12.25
CA PHE A 18 5.85 7.30 -12.61
C PHE A 18 7.10 8.06 -13.08
N GLY A 19 8.30 7.53 -12.80
CA GLY A 19 9.55 8.26 -13.00
C GLY A 19 9.70 9.46 -12.06
N ASP A 20 10.85 10.13 -12.18
CA ASP A 20 11.23 11.21 -11.29
C ASP A 20 10.58 12.53 -11.70
N LEU A 21 10.32 13.39 -10.71
CA LEU A 21 9.86 14.77 -10.97
C LEU A 21 10.93 15.63 -11.64
N GLY A 22 12.20 15.38 -11.32
CA GLY A 22 13.32 16.19 -11.73
C GLY A 22 14.63 15.71 -11.10
N TYR A 23 15.70 16.47 -11.34
CA TYR A 23 17.04 16.19 -10.84
C TYR A 23 17.72 17.48 -10.35
N ILE A 24 18.74 17.34 -9.50
CA ILE A 24 19.52 18.46 -8.97
C ILE A 24 20.99 18.27 -9.33
N VAL A 25 21.61 19.30 -9.92
CA VAL A 25 23.04 19.33 -10.22
C VAL A 25 23.62 20.62 -9.66
N ASP A 26 24.60 20.52 -8.76
CA ASP A 26 25.29 21.66 -8.14
C ASP A 26 24.33 22.74 -7.61
N GLY A 27 23.25 22.30 -6.94
CA GLY A 27 22.24 23.17 -6.36
C GLY A 27 21.22 23.74 -7.35
N LYS A 28 21.33 23.42 -8.64
CA LYS A 28 20.35 23.81 -9.67
C LYS A 28 19.32 22.71 -9.87
N VAL A 29 18.05 23.10 -9.82
CA VAL A 29 16.90 22.18 -9.95
C VAL A 29 16.42 22.14 -11.40
N PHE A 30 16.24 20.94 -11.94
CA PHE A 30 15.70 20.69 -13.27
C PHE A 30 14.47 19.80 -13.15
N PHE A 31 13.29 20.29 -13.53
CA PHE A 31 12.06 19.52 -13.53
C PHE A 31 11.81 18.86 -14.89
N TYR A 32 11.36 17.61 -14.88
CA TYR A 32 10.98 16.84 -16.06
C TYR A 32 9.46 16.61 -16.13
N ASN A 33 8.83 16.35 -14.98
CA ASN A 33 7.46 15.86 -14.90
C ASN A 33 6.63 16.65 -13.89
N ASN A 34 5.31 16.62 -14.09
CA ASN A 34 4.31 17.04 -13.11
C ASN A 34 3.41 15.85 -12.75
N ILE A 35 3.07 15.68 -11.47
CA ILE A 35 2.15 14.63 -11.02
C ILE A 35 0.71 15.03 -11.34
N SER A 36 -0.02 14.14 -12.02
CA SER A 36 -1.42 14.36 -12.41
C SER A 36 -2.43 13.98 -11.33
N LYS A 37 -2.02 13.21 -10.31
CA LYS A 37 -2.90 12.85 -9.19
C LYS A 37 -3.08 14.04 -8.25
N ALA A 38 -4.34 14.32 -7.89
CA ALA A 38 -4.67 15.40 -6.96
C ALA A 38 -3.92 15.23 -5.63
N HIS A 39 -3.40 16.34 -5.11
CA HIS A 39 -2.63 16.39 -3.86
C HIS A 39 -2.85 17.72 -3.15
N THR A 40 -2.42 17.82 -1.89
CA THR A 40 -2.41 19.06 -1.10
C THR A 40 -3.79 19.72 -1.03
N LYS A 41 -3.95 20.95 -1.55
CA LYS A 41 -5.21 21.72 -1.54
C LYS A 41 -6.35 21.05 -2.31
N ASN A 42 -6.03 20.11 -3.20
CA ASN A 42 -7.02 19.37 -4.00
C ASN A 42 -7.39 18.02 -3.36
N SER A 43 -6.86 17.72 -2.17
CA SER A 43 -7.20 16.53 -1.40
C SER A 43 -8.35 16.83 -0.43
N PRO A 44 -9.34 15.93 -0.28
CA PRO A 44 -10.43 16.10 0.69
C PRO A 44 -10.04 15.76 2.13
N PHE A 45 -8.85 15.19 2.35
CA PHE A 45 -8.42 14.72 3.68
C PHE A 45 -7.87 15.87 4.53
N ASP A 46 -8.56 16.21 5.63
CA ASP A 46 -8.09 17.12 6.69
C ASP A 46 -7.91 16.33 8.00
N VAL A 47 -6.71 16.42 8.58
CA VAL A 47 -6.35 15.74 9.84
C VAL A 47 -6.12 16.71 11.00
N SER A 48 -6.33 18.01 10.79
CA SER A 48 -5.98 19.07 11.75
C SER A 48 -6.66 18.94 13.13
N LYS A 49 -7.82 18.28 13.17
CA LYS A 49 -8.62 18.07 14.40
C LYS A 49 -8.63 16.63 14.87
N LEU A 50 -7.91 15.74 14.21
CA LEU A 50 -7.87 14.32 14.58
C LEU A 50 -6.85 14.11 15.70
N THR A 51 -7.23 13.34 16.71
CA THR A 51 -6.34 12.89 17.78
C THR A 51 -5.77 11.50 17.52
N SER A 52 -6.32 10.77 16.54
CA SER A 52 -5.90 9.42 16.14
C SER A 52 -6.37 9.10 14.72
N LEU A 53 -5.72 8.12 14.07
CA LEU A 53 -6.13 7.59 12.77
C LEU A 53 -6.74 6.19 12.92
N PRO A 54 -7.60 5.74 11.98
CA PRO A 54 -8.07 4.36 11.95
C PRO A 54 -6.91 3.36 11.88
N LYS A 55 -6.97 2.29 12.67
CA LYS A 55 -5.97 1.23 12.66
C LYS A 55 -6.10 0.41 11.38
N VAL A 56 -5.04 0.38 10.59
CA VAL A 56 -4.93 -0.41 9.36
C VAL A 56 -3.64 -1.22 9.39
N ASP A 57 -3.74 -2.52 9.16
CA ASP A 57 -2.62 -3.45 9.20
C ASP A 57 -2.37 -4.07 7.81
N ILE A 58 -1.17 -4.63 7.62
CA ILE A 58 -0.77 -5.23 6.35
C ILE A 58 -0.52 -6.72 6.54
N LEU A 59 -1.10 -7.54 5.65
CA LEU A 59 -0.79 -8.96 5.55
C LEU A 59 -0.14 -9.27 4.21
N TYR A 60 0.74 -10.27 4.21
CA TYR A 60 1.33 -10.82 2.99
C TYR A 60 0.50 -12.00 2.49
N THR A 61 0.67 -12.35 1.22
CA THR A 61 0.22 -13.66 0.72
C THR A 61 1.33 -14.40 0.00
N TYR A 62 1.29 -15.72 0.05
CA TYR A 62 2.31 -16.62 -0.48
C TYR A 62 1.73 -18.04 -0.69
N SER A 63 2.55 -18.99 -1.11
CA SER A 63 2.11 -20.40 -1.22
C SER A 63 1.92 -20.98 0.18
N ASN A 64 0.82 -21.71 0.40
CA ASN A 64 0.49 -22.28 1.71
C ASN A 64 0.36 -21.20 2.80
N ASP A 65 -0.38 -20.15 2.47
CA ASP A 65 -0.54 -18.94 3.29
C ASP A 65 -1.37 -19.17 4.55
N GLY A 66 -0.75 -18.94 5.72
CA GLY A 66 -1.39 -19.04 7.04
C GLY A 66 -2.03 -17.75 7.54
N SER A 67 -2.06 -16.68 6.73
CA SER A 67 -2.46 -15.34 7.16
C SER A 67 -3.95 -15.20 7.53
N ALA A 68 -4.77 -16.24 7.32
CA ALA A 68 -6.14 -16.29 7.82
C ALA A 68 -6.22 -16.11 9.35
N ILE A 69 -5.32 -16.76 10.10
CA ILE A 69 -5.25 -16.65 11.57
C ILE A 69 -4.88 -15.22 11.97
N ALA A 70 -3.88 -14.64 11.30
CA ALA A 70 -3.46 -13.27 11.53
C ALA A 70 -4.57 -12.27 11.20
N ALA A 71 -5.34 -12.47 10.12
CA ALA A 71 -6.46 -11.61 9.74
C ALA A 71 -7.55 -11.57 10.82
N LYS A 72 -7.95 -12.73 11.36
CA LYS A 72 -8.93 -12.79 12.47
C LYS A 72 -8.36 -12.12 13.72
N ALA A 73 -7.13 -12.45 14.11
CA ALA A 73 -6.49 -11.84 15.28
C ALA A 73 -6.37 -10.31 15.19
N LEU A 74 -6.02 -9.78 14.01
CA LEU A 74 -5.98 -8.34 13.78
C LEU A 74 -7.36 -7.70 13.91
N PHE A 75 -8.39 -8.29 13.28
CA PHE A 75 -9.77 -7.81 13.36
C PHE A 75 -10.29 -7.80 14.80
N ASP A 76 -10.08 -8.89 15.54
CA ASP A 76 -10.46 -9.02 16.96
C ASP A 76 -9.75 -7.98 17.84
N ASN A 77 -8.54 -7.54 17.46
CA ASN A 77 -7.78 -6.48 18.12
C ASN A 77 -8.06 -5.07 17.53
N GLY A 78 -9.26 -4.87 16.99
CA GLY A 78 -9.80 -3.55 16.64
C GLY A 78 -9.30 -2.97 15.32
N THR A 79 -8.64 -3.76 14.48
CA THR A 79 -8.22 -3.36 13.13
C THR A 79 -9.43 -3.00 12.29
N LYS A 80 -9.40 -1.82 11.66
CA LYS A 80 -10.49 -1.28 10.84
C LYS A 80 -10.33 -1.57 9.36
N GLY A 81 -9.09 -1.75 8.90
CA GLY A 81 -8.82 -2.20 7.54
C GLY A 81 -7.57 -3.07 7.44
N ILE A 82 -7.55 -3.95 6.44
CA ILE A 82 -6.37 -4.77 6.10
C ILE A 82 -5.96 -4.49 4.65
N VAL A 83 -4.69 -4.14 4.46
CA VAL A 83 -4.05 -4.12 3.15
C VAL A 83 -3.40 -5.48 2.91
N VAL A 84 -3.68 -6.11 1.77
CA VAL A 84 -3.02 -7.37 1.41
C VAL A 84 -1.96 -7.12 0.36
N ALA A 85 -0.69 -7.42 0.69
CA ALA A 85 0.40 -7.48 -0.28
C ALA A 85 0.26 -8.77 -1.10
N GLY A 86 -0.64 -8.71 -2.08
CA GLY A 86 -1.01 -9.82 -2.95
C GLY A 86 0.13 -10.31 -3.84
N SER A 87 0.03 -11.53 -4.34
CA SER A 87 0.95 -12.05 -5.35
C SER A 87 0.58 -11.55 -6.75
N GLY A 88 1.57 -11.32 -7.63
CA GLY A 88 1.32 -10.87 -9.00
C GLY A 88 0.49 -9.57 -9.04
N ALA A 89 -0.62 -9.57 -9.77
CA ALA A 89 -1.53 -8.43 -9.86
C ALA A 89 -2.56 -8.37 -8.71
N GLY A 90 -2.19 -8.79 -7.50
CA GLY A 90 -3.05 -8.74 -6.31
C GLY A 90 -3.77 -10.06 -5.98
N SER A 91 -3.35 -11.19 -6.51
CA SER A 91 -3.92 -12.50 -6.19
C SER A 91 -3.64 -12.87 -4.73
N ILE A 92 -4.68 -13.29 -4.02
CA ILE A 92 -4.67 -13.68 -2.60
C ILE A 92 -4.94 -15.19 -2.49
N HIS A 93 -4.14 -15.90 -1.70
CA HIS A 93 -4.35 -17.33 -1.43
C HIS A 93 -5.76 -17.60 -0.88
N GLU A 94 -6.33 -18.76 -1.24
CA GLU A 94 -7.75 -19.06 -0.98
C GLU A 94 -8.11 -19.02 0.50
N ASP A 95 -7.28 -19.58 1.38
CA ASP A 95 -7.52 -19.61 2.84
C ASP A 95 -7.63 -18.19 3.44
N GLN A 96 -6.67 -17.32 3.11
CA GLN A 96 -6.70 -15.92 3.54
C GLN A 96 -7.90 -15.19 2.91
N LYS A 97 -8.14 -15.39 1.61
CA LYS A 97 -9.22 -14.73 0.86
C LYS A 97 -10.60 -15.09 1.43
N ASN A 98 -10.83 -16.34 1.79
CA ASN A 98 -12.09 -16.81 2.36
C ASN A 98 -12.34 -16.17 3.73
N THR A 99 -11.31 -16.11 4.59
CA THR A 99 -11.40 -15.39 5.87
C THR A 99 -11.67 -13.91 5.68
N LEU A 100 -10.97 -13.23 4.77
CA LEU A 100 -11.20 -11.81 4.50
C LEU A 100 -12.62 -11.54 4.01
N LYS A 101 -13.21 -12.41 3.17
CA LYS A 101 -14.63 -12.32 2.77
C LYS A 101 -15.59 -12.39 3.97
N GLU A 102 -15.30 -13.22 4.97
CA GLU A 102 -16.09 -13.29 6.21
C GLU A 102 -15.98 -12.01 7.04
N LEU A 103 -14.76 -11.46 7.15
CA LEU A 103 -14.50 -10.25 7.94
C LEU A 103 -15.05 -8.98 7.26
N ILE A 104 -15.05 -8.92 5.93
CA ILE A 104 -15.69 -7.83 5.17
C ILE A 104 -17.19 -7.74 5.52
N LYS A 105 -17.88 -8.89 5.62
CA LYS A 105 -19.29 -8.92 6.03
C LYS A 105 -19.51 -8.40 7.46
N GLN A 106 -18.46 -8.36 8.27
CA GLN A 106 -18.46 -7.86 9.64
C GLN A 106 -17.95 -6.42 9.76
N GLY A 107 -17.69 -5.75 8.62
CA GLY A 107 -17.30 -4.34 8.57
C GLY A 107 -15.80 -4.07 8.51
N LEU A 108 -14.97 -5.07 8.19
CA LEU A 108 -13.55 -4.84 7.88
C LEU A 108 -13.40 -4.30 6.44
N ASP A 109 -12.68 -3.18 6.28
CA ASP A 109 -12.26 -2.73 4.96
C ASP A 109 -11.05 -3.53 4.46
N VAL A 110 -11.08 -3.99 3.21
CA VAL A 110 -9.95 -4.72 2.61
C VAL A 110 -9.48 -4.04 1.35
N VAL A 111 -8.20 -3.69 1.31
CA VAL A 111 -7.53 -3.13 0.13
C VAL A 111 -6.56 -4.17 -0.42
N VAL A 112 -6.68 -4.46 -1.71
CA VAL A 112 -5.74 -5.35 -2.37
C VAL A 112 -4.61 -4.53 -2.99
N SER A 113 -3.39 -4.86 -2.59
CA SER A 113 -2.15 -4.33 -3.14
C SER A 113 -1.32 -5.47 -3.73
N SER A 114 -0.05 -5.22 -4.03
CA SER A 114 0.87 -6.24 -4.51
C SER A 114 2.19 -6.21 -3.72
N ARG A 115 2.78 -7.39 -3.57
CA ARG A 115 4.17 -7.56 -3.16
C ARG A 115 5.16 -7.36 -4.32
N VAL A 116 4.67 -7.18 -5.54
CA VAL A 116 5.47 -6.85 -6.73
C VAL A 116 5.72 -5.35 -6.73
N ALA A 117 6.97 -4.95 -7.00
CA ALA A 117 7.45 -3.58 -6.79
C ALA A 117 6.87 -2.52 -7.75
N ALA A 118 6.27 -2.94 -8.86
CA ALA A 118 5.72 -2.05 -9.88
C ALA A 118 4.51 -2.69 -10.56
N GLY A 119 3.70 -1.86 -11.21
CA GLY A 119 2.49 -2.24 -11.91
C GLY A 119 1.23 -2.11 -11.08
N ARG A 120 0.08 -2.23 -11.76
CA ARG A 120 -1.24 -2.17 -11.13
C ARG A 120 -1.71 -3.56 -10.73
N VAL A 121 -2.54 -3.62 -9.69
CA VAL A 121 -3.38 -4.78 -9.39
C VAL A 121 -4.58 -4.84 -10.34
N ALA A 122 -5.16 -6.03 -10.52
CA ALA A 122 -6.28 -6.29 -11.44
C ALA A 122 -7.45 -7.01 -10.75
N VAL A 123 -7.62 -6.78 -9.44
CA VAL A 123 -8.67 -7.38 -8.61
C VAL A 123 -10.07 -6.89 -8.90
#